data_AF-A0A0C2G7B8-F1
#
_entry.id   AF-A0A0C2G7B8-F1
#
_cell.length_a   1.000
_cell.length_b   1.000
_cell.length_c   1.000
_cell.angle_alpha   90.00
_cell.angle_beta   90.00
_cell.angle_gamma   90.00
#
_symmetry.space_group_name_H-M   'P 1'
#
loop_
_entity.id
_entity.type
_entity.pdbx_description
1 polymer ?
#
loop_
_entity_poly.entity_id
_entity_poly.type
_entity_poly.pdbx_seq_one_letter_code
_entity_poly.pdbx_strand_id
1 'polypeptide(L)'
;MGEQRRLILSANDILETIWLLSEKSRDGDGAEYVNLTEQMLNHTSRGPGFFRLLIREVERHICHQHYYTAVALLEDTNRISDCLKNQQKFLFLKQMIGQLSRQIVRNEVNVTKMNDIANRLYH
;
A
#
# COMPACT_ATOMS: atom_id res chain seq x y z
N MET A 1 21.84 8.86 -16.26
CA MET A 1 20.98 8.65 -15.06
C MET A 1 20.33 9.97 -14.74
N GLY A 2 19.08 10.19 -15.16
CA GLY A 2 18.38 11.43 -14.84
C GLY A 2 17.99 11.45 -13.37
N GLU A 3 18.11 12.61 -12.72
CA GLU A 3 17.61 12.80 -11.35
C GLU A 3 16.16 12.30 -11.27
N GLN A 4 15.90 11.32 -10.40
CA GLN A 4 14.53 10.92 -10.09
C GLN A 4 13.80 12.12 -9.52
N ARG A 5 12.93 12.73 -10.33
CA ARG A 5 12.08 13.84 -9.89
C ARG A 5 11.25 13.34 -8.72
N ARG A 6 11.39 13.99 -7.56
CA ARG A 6 10.54 13.71 -6.40
C ARG A 6 9.33 14.62 -6.42
N LEU A 7 8.22 14.15 -5.89
CA LEU A 7 7.09 15.02 -5.61
C LEU A 7 7.50 16.05 -4.55
N ILE A 8 7.02 17.28 -4.70
CA ILE A 8 7.24 18.39 -3.76
C ILE A 8 6.33 18.24 -2.52
N LEU A 9 5.49 17.20 -2.49
CA LEU A 9 4.56 16.89 -1.40
C LEU A 9 5.25 16.14 -0.26
N SER A 10 4.74 16.35 0.96
CA SER A 10 5.18 15.55 2.11
C SER A 10 4.66 14.11 1.99
N ALA A 11 5.30 13.18 2.70
CA ALA A 11 4.82 11.80 2.76
C ALA A 11 3.38 11.71 3.31
N ASN A 12 3.00 12.58 4.26
CA ASN A 12 1.64 12.61 4.79
C ASN A 12 0.63 13.03 3.72
N ASP A 13 0.93 14.08 2.94
CA ASP A 13 0.03 14.56 1.89
C ASP A 13 -0.14 13.50 0.80
N ILE A 14 0.92 12.77 0.47
CA ILE A 14 0.87 11.69 -0.51
C ILE A 14 0.00 10.54 0.00
N LEU A 15 0.20 10.09 1.24
CA LEU A 15 -0.59 9.02 1.84
C LEU A 15 -2.07 9.43 1.99
N GLU A 16 -2.35 10.65 2.42
CA GLU A 16 -3.73 11.17 2.49
C GLU A 16 -4.36 11.29 1.10
N THR A 17 -3.59 11.64 0.07
CA THR A 17 -4.11 11.64 -1.30
C THR A 17 -4.46 10.22 -1.77
N ILE A 18 -3.62 9.22 -1.46
CA ILE A 18 -3.87 7.81 -1.77
C ILE A 18 -5.13 7.30 -1.05
N TRP A 19 -5.32 7.73 0.20
CA TRP A 19 -6.54 7.49 0.95
C TRP A 19 -7.77 8.05 0.23
N LEU A 20 -7.76 9.35 -0.10
CA LEU A 20 -8.88 10.02 -0.75
C LEU A 20 -9.20 9.42 -2.12
N LEU A 21 -8.20 8.97 -2.87
CA LEU A 21 -8.40 8.22 -4.11
C LEU A 21 -9.16 6.93 -3.84
N SER A 22 -8.78 6.18 -2.80
CA SER A 22 -9.44 4.92 -2.44
C SER A 22 -10.90 5.14 -2.02
N GLU A 23 -11.20 6.20 -1.28
CA GLU A 23 -12.59 6.59 -0.93
C GLU A 23 -13.43 6.99 -2.14
N LYS A 24 -12.81 7.43 -3.23
CA LYS A 24 -13.49 7.81 -4.48
C LYS A 24 -13.54 6.70 -5.52
N SER A 25 -13.02 5.52 -5.19
CA SER A 25 -13.07 4.36 -6.07
C SER A 25 -14.51 3.97 -6.38
N ARG A 26 -14.77 3.64 -7.65
CA ARG A 26 -16.10 3.29 -8.14
C ARG A 26 -16.62 1.99 -7.55
N ASP A 27 -15.72 1.05 -7.29
CA ASP A 27 -16.02 -0.24 -6.66
C ASP A 27 -15.70 -0.26 -5.16
N GLY A 28 -15.12 0.83 -4.62
CA GLY A 28 -14.71 0.96 -3.22
C GLY A 28 -13.38 0.28 -2.88
N ASP A 29 -12.78 -0.42 -3.85
CA ASP A 29 -11.62 -1.28 -3.62
C ASP A 29 -10.31 -0.64 -4.08
N GLY A 30 -10.40 0.39 -4.93
CA GLY A 30 -9.27 1.20 -5.40
C GLY A 30 -8.49 0.60 -6.57
N ALA A 31 -9.08 -0.34 -7.31
CA ALA A 31 -8.41 -1.04 -8.42
C ALA A 31 -7.92 -0.07 -9.51
N GLU A 32 -8.70 0.95 -9.82
CA GLU A 32 -8.38 1.95 -10.85
C GLU A 32 -7.25 2.89 -10.45
N TYR A 33 -6.93 2.98 -9.15
CA TYR A 33 -5.94 3.91 -8.61
C TYR A 33 -4.60 3.25 -8.27
N VAL A 34 -4.43 1.94 -8.48
CA VAL A 34 -3.19 1.23 -8.12
C VAL A 34 -1.97 1.82 -8.85
N ASN A 35 -2.05 1.96 -10.17
CA ASN A 35 -0.92 2.49 -10.95
C ASN A 35 -0.53 3.91 -10.52
N LEU A 36 -1.53 4.75 -10.20
CA LEU A 36 -1.29 6.10 -9.71
C LEU A 36 -0.66 6.07 -8.31
N THR A 37 -1.14 5.19 -7.44
CA THR A 37 -0.62 4.97 -6.09
C THR A 37 0.86 4.56 -6.14
N GLU A 38 1.22 3.58 -6.98
CA GLU A 38 2.62 3.16 -7.16
C GLU A 38 3.51 4.30 -7.66
N GLN A 39 3.04 5.09 -8.63
CA GLN A 39 3.79 6.25 -9.11
C GLN A 39 4.01 7.28 -8.00
N MET A 40 2.98 7.61 -7.23
CA MET A 40 3.08 8.55 -6.11
C MET A 40 4.10 8.06 -5.07
N LEU A 41 4.05 6.78 -4.71
CA LEU A 41 4.98 6.16 -3.76
C LEU A 41 6.42 6.14 -4.27
N ASN A 42 6.65 5.84 -5.56
CA ASN A 42 7.96 5.85 -6.20
C ASN A 42 8.62 7.25 -6.17
N HIS A 43 7.82 8.31 -6.21
CA HIS A 43 8.29 9.70 -6.20
C HIS A 43 8.20 10.36 -4.81
N THR A 44 7.83 9.61 -3.77
CA THR A 44 7.75 10.10 -2.39
C THR A 44 9.13 10.24 -1.76
N SER A 45 9.37 11.34 -1.03
CA SER A 45 10.57 11.47 -0.19
C SER A 45 10.48 10.57 1.04
N ARG A 46 11.37 9.58 1.13
CA ARG A 46 11.39 8.57 2.21
C ARG A 46 12.42 8.95 3.27
N GLY A 47 11.96 9.59 4.34
CA GLY A 47 12.79 9.99 5.49
C GLY A 47 12.59 9.10 6.73
N PRO A 48 13.32 9.38 7.82
CA PRO A 48 13.06 8.76 9.12
C PRO A 48 11.58 8.85 9.52
N GLY A 49 11.00 7.76 9.98
CA GLY A 49 9.59 7.70 10.37
C GLY A 49 8.60 7.41 9.23
N PHE A 50 9.03 7.46 7.96
CA PHE A 50 8.18 7.12 6.81
C PHE A 50 7.54 5.74 6.94
N PHE A 51 8.32 4.73 7.34
CA PHE A 51 7.80 3.38 7.52
C PHE A 51 6.64 3.30 8.49
N ARG A 52 6.70 4.04 9.61
CA ARG A 52 5.60 4.07 10.59
C ARG A 52 4.33 4.69 10.00
N LEU A 53 4.48 5.67 9.11
CA LEU A 53 3.35 6.27 8.38
C LEU A 53 2.78 5.26 7.38
N LEU A 54 3.64 4.60 6.62
CA LEU A 54 3.24 3.57 5.65
C LEU A 54 2.51 2.40 6.32
N ILE A 55 2.98 1.92 7.47
CA ILE A 55 2.31 0.89 8.27
C ILE A 55 0.87 1.30 8.60
N ARG A 56 0.72 2.51 9.16
CA ARG A 56 -0.59 3.03 9.56
C ARG A 56 -1.53 3.17 8.38
N GLU A 57 -1.00 3.59 7.23
CA GLU A 57 -1.82 3.72 6.02
C GLU A 57 -2.26 2.37 5.47
N VAL A 58 -1.38 1.38 5.45
CA VAL A 58 -1.73 -0.01 5.09
C VAL A 58 -2.86 -0.53 6.00
N GLU A 59 -2.74 -0.35 7.31
CA GLU A 59 -3.77 -0.77 8.27
C GLU A 59 -5.10 -0.04 8.01
N ARG A 60 -5.04 1.28 7.77
CA ARG A 60 -6.22 2.10 7.46
C ARG A 60 -6.93 1.58 6.22
N HIS A 61 -6.22 1.31 5.14
CA HIS A 61 -6.80 0.79 3.90
C HIS A 61 -7.40 -0.61 4.07
N ILE A 62 -6.72 -1.52 4.78
CA ILE A 62 -7.25 -2.87 5.05
C ILE A 62 -8.54 -2.81 5.86
N CYS A 63 -8.60 -1.95 6.88
CA CYS A 63 -9.78 -1.78 7.73
C CYS A 63 -11.00 -1.25 6.98
N HIS A 64 -10.78 -0.45 5.94
CA HIS A 64 -11.84 0.14 5.12
C HIS A 64 -12.05 -0.57 3.78
N GLN A 65 -11.46 -1.76 3.63
CA GLN A 65 -11.66 -2.63 2.46
C GLN A 65 -11.11 -2.07 1.14
N HIS A 66 -10.20 -1.09 1.20
CA HIS A 66 -9.48 -0.55 0.05
C HIS A 66 -8.32 -1.48 -0.36
N TYR A 67 -8.67 -2.71 -0.76
CA TYR A 67 -7.69 -3.80 -0.85
C TYR A 67 -6.63 -3.60 -1.92
N TYR A 68 -6.98 -3.03 -3.08
CA TYR A 68 -6.01 -2.88 -4.17
C TYR A 68 -4.96 -1.81 -3.85
N THR A 69 -5.36 -0.69 -3.24
CA THR A 69 -4.42 0.33 -2.78
C THR A 69 -3.65 -0.12 -1.53
N ALA A 70 -4.25 -0.93 -0.65
CA ALA A 70 -3.51 -1.59 0.44
C ALA A 70 -2.38 -2.49 -0.09
N VAL A 71 -2.63 -3.26 -1.15
CA VAL A 71 -1.61 -4.10 -1.79
C VAL A 71 -0.51 -3.24 -2.41
N ALA A 72 -0.85 -2.14 -3.09
CA ALA A 72 0.15 -1.22 -3.65
C ALA A 72 1.09 -0.65 -2.56
N LEU A 73 0.54 -0.27 -1.40
CA LEU A 73 1.32 0.19 -0.24
C LEU A 73 2.21 -0.92 0.36
N LEU A 74 1.71 -2.17 0.38
CA LEU A 74 2.46 -3.34 0.82
C LEU A 74 3.61 -3.68 -0.14
N GLU A 75 3.38 -3.61 -1.44
CA GLU A 75 4.41 -3.81 -2.46
C GLU A 75 5.53 -2.77 -2.32
N ASP A 76 5.18 -1.49 -2.12
CA ASP A 76 6.19 -0.45 -1.91
C ASP A 76 7.02 -0.73 -0.65
N THR A 77 6.39 -1.24 0.41
CA THR A 77 7.12 -1.72 1.59
C THR A 77 8.12 -2.82 1.24
N ASN A 78 7.75 -3.75 0.34
CA ASN A 78 8.65 -4.80 -0.12
C ASN A 78 9.79 -4.25 -1.00
N ARG A 79 9.56 -3.19 -1.77
CA ARG A 79 10.60 -2.51 -2.59
C ARG A 79 11.59 -1.71 -1.73
N ILE A 80 11.18 -1.21 -0.56
CA ILE A 80 12.07 -0.50 0.36
C ILE A 80 12.94 -1.53 1.12
N SER A 81 14.13 -1.86 0.59
CA SER A 81 15.09 -2.75 1.27
C SER A 81 16.09 -1.97 2.14
N ASP A 82 16.50 -0.78 1.72
CA ASP A 82 17.65 -0.09 2.33
C ASP A 82 17.29 0.78 3.54
N CYS A 83 16.08 1.35 3.60
CA CYS A 83 15.64 2.18 4.73
C CYS A 83 15.20 1.37 5.96
N LEU A 84 15.03 0.05 5.81
CA LEU A 84 14.33 -0.82 6.76
C LEU A 84 15.20 -1.91 7.40
N LYS A 85 16.53 -1.93 7.18
CA LYS A 85 17.43 -2.97 7.72
C LYS A 85 17.29 -3.18 9.24
N ASN A 86 16.85 -2.16 9.97
CA ASN A 86 16.63 -2.21 11.42
C ASN A 86 15.14 -2.24 11.86
N GLN A 87 14.17 -2.32 10.94
CA GLN A 87 12.75 -2.09 11.23
C GLN A 87 11.85 -3.34 11.13
N GLN A 88 12.41 -4.55 11.27
CA GLN A 88 11.67 -5.82 11.28
C GLN A 88 10.66 -5.96 10.10
N LYS A 89 11.02 -5.47 8.91
CA LYS A 89 10.20 -5.47 7.69
C LYS A 89 9.44 -6.78 7.44
N PHE A 90 10.13 -7.91 7.56
CA PHE A 90 9.53 -9.23 7.32
C PHE A 90 8.40 -9.57 8.30
N LEU A 91 8.56 -9.19 9.58
CA LEU A 91 7.52 -9.38 10.58
C LEU A 91 6.29 -8.54 10.24
N PHE A 92 6.50 -7.28 9.87
CA PHE A 92 5.42 -6.39 9.44
C PHE A 92 4.67 -6.94 8.22
N LEU A 93 5.37 -7.30 7.15
CA LEU A 93 4.76 -7.84 5.94
C LEU A 93 3.93 -9.10 6.26
N LYS A 94 4.48 -10.02 7.06
CA LYS A 94 3.76 -11.23 7.47
C LYS A 94 2.49 -10.92 8.26
N GLN A 95 2.53 -9.93 9.16
CA GLN A 95 1.38 -9.51 9.94
C GLN A 95 0.29 -8.88 9.06
N MET A 96 0.66 -7.95 8.18
CA MET A 96 -0.29 -7.27 7.30
C MET A 96 -0.90 -8.17 6.25
N ILE A 97 -0.11 -9.04 5.62
CA ILE A 97 -0.64 -10.06 4.70
C ILE A 97 -1.64 -10.94 5.45
N GLY A 98 -1.31 -11.38 6.67
CA GLY A 98 -2.24 -12.15 7.50
C GLY A 98 -3.53 -11.38 7.82
N GLN A 99 -3.45 -10.09 8.11
CA GLN A 99 -4.62 -9.25 8.37
C GLN A 99 -5.48 -9.06 7.11
N LEU A 100 -4.85 -8.76 5.98
CA LEU A 100 -5.48 -8.64 4.66
C LEU A 100 -6.22 -9.93 4.31
N SER A 101 -5.55 -11.08 4.40
CA SER A 101 -6.18 -12.39 4.12
C SER A 101 -7.41 -12.64 4.99
N ARG A 102 -7.33 -12.34 6.29
CA ARG A 102 -8.48 -12.50 7.20
C ARG A 102 -9.63 -11.56 6.85
N GLN A 103 -9.36 -10.32 6.48
CA GLN A 103 -10.39 -9.34 6.11
C GLN A 103 -11.07 -9.71 4.79
N ILE A 104 -10.31 -10.12 3.78
CA ILE A 104 -10.85 -10.56 2.49
C ILE A 104 -11.82 -11.74 2.67
N VAL A 105 -11.44 -12.74 3.48
CA VAL A 105 -12.32 -13.89 3.78
C VAL A 105 -13.54 -13.45 4.58
N ARG A 106 -13.35 -12.61 5.60
CA ARG A 106 -14.42 -12.15 6.47
C ARG A 106 -15.48 -11.31 5.73
N ASN A 107 -15.05 -10.54 4.74
CA ASN A 107 -15.92 -9.65 3.97
C ASN A 107 -16.43 -10.31 2.68
N GLU A 108 -16.30 -11.64 2.55
CA GLU A 108 -16.85 -12.43 1.44
C GLU A 108 -16.45 -11.91 0.05
N VAL A 109 -15.22 -11.42 -0.08
CA VAL A 109 -14.69 -10.91 -1.36
C VAL A 109 -14.72 -12.02 -2.42
N ASN A 110 -15.21 -11.70 -3.62
CA ASN A 110 -15.31 -12.67 -4.71
C ASN A 110 -13.95 -13.31 -5.06
N VAL A 111 -13.96 -14.63 -5.31
CA VAL A 111 -12.77 -15.44 -5.63
C VAL A 111 -11.90 -14.86 -6.75
N THR A 112 -12.48 -14.28 -7.80
CA THR A 112 -11.72 -13.65 -8.89
C THR A 112 -10.85 -12.52 -8.36
N LYS A 113 -11.43 -11.65 -7.51
CA LYS A 113 -10.72 -10.54 -6.88
C LYS A 113 -9.72 -11.01 -5.83
N MET A 114 -10.04 -12.06 -5.07
CA MET A 114 -9.08 -12.69 -4.16
C MET A 114 -7.83 -13.17 -4.91
N ASN A 115 -8.03 -13.80 -6.08
CA ASN A 115 -6.94 -14.27 -6.93
C ASN A 115 -6.09 -13.11 -7.45
N ASP A 116 -6.72 -12.03 -7.92
CA ASP A 116 -6.00 -10.84 -8.39
C ASP A 116 -5.17 -10.17 -7.29
N ILE A 117 -5.72 -10.05 -6.07
CA ILE A 117 -5.00 -9.52 -4.90
C ILE A 117 -3.82 -10.44 -4.55
N ALA A 118 -4.04 -11.76 -4.53
CA ALA A 118 -2.99 -12.72 -4.20
C ALA A 118 -1.84 -12.67 -5.21
N ASN A 119 -2.13 -12.64 -6.52
CA ASN A 119 -1.12 -12.60 -7.57
C ASN A 119 -0.22 -11.36 -7.48
N ARG A 120 -0.72 -10.24 -6.98
CA ARG A 120 0.08 -9.02 -6.75
C ARG A 120 1.04 -9.13 -5.56
N LEU A 121 0.73 -9.96 -4.57
CA LEU A 121 1.59 -10.18 -3.40
C LEU A 121 2.74 -11.17 -3.67
N TYR A 122 2.66 -11.96 -4.74
CA TYR A 122 3.69 -12.91 -5.17
C TYR A 122 4.44 -12.37 -6.40
N HIS A 123 5.47 -11.55 -6.18
CA HIS A 123 6.41 -11.11 -7.22
C HIS A 123 7.86 -11.10 -6.73
#